data_AF-A0A2V6EHC3-F1
#
_entry.id   AF-A0A2V6EHC3-F1
#
_cell.length_a   1.000
_cell.length_b   1.000
_cell.length_c   1.000
_cell.angle_alpha   90.00
_cell.angle_beta   90.00
_cell.angle_gamma   90.00
#
_symmetry.space_group_name_H-M   'P 1'
#
loop_
_entity.id
_entity.type
_entity.pdbx_description
1 polymer ?
#
loop_
_entity_poly.entity_id
_entity_poly.type
_entity_poly.pdbx_seq_one_letter_code
_entity_poly.pdbx_strand_id
1 'polypeptide(L)'
;MTRIALVLGMLLAFGVMKLPAERALSLQHRSAAGGKFDDVVNLDLREKIGQLGFIAALSGFRAMLADFLFIEAHVAWERTEWGRVLFLFRQVTTLQPHVPLFWDMAAWHMAWNASAAAMNDTSQSRLAFRVKAQREYFALGKDFLERGIKNNPDKPQLYEALARLYRDKFGDHARASEFFAKAAALPGAPSYDKRFSAYELSHCEGREREAYERLRALYDGGEKERLPTLIKRLKFLEDKLNVPQDQRIP
;
A
#
# COMPACT_ATOMS: atom_id res chain seq x y z
N MET A 1 1.39 31.90 -32.32
CA MET A 1 0.47 30.85 -32.82
C MET A 1 1.25 29.69 -33.46
N THR A 2 2.01 29.91 -34.54
CA THR A 2 2.69 28.86 -35.33
C THR A 2 3.74 28.06 -34.57
N ARG A 3 4.53 28.70 -33.70
CA ARG A 3 5.55 28.01 -32.87
C ARG A 3 4.95 27.09 -31.81
N ILE A 4 3.81 27.48 -31.22
CA ILE A 4 3.11 26.66 -30.22
C ILE A 4 2.50 25.44 -30.91
N ALA A 5 1.89 25.63 -32.10
CA ALA A 5 1.37 24.52 -32.90
C ALA A 5 2.46 23.53 -33.33
N LEU A 6 3.65 24.01 -33.69
CA LEU A 6 4.80 23.17 -34.02
C LEU A 6 5.30 22.36 -32.81
N VAL A 7 5.40 22.99 -31.64
CA VAL A 7 5.82 22.30 -30.40
C VAL A 7 4.78 21.23 -30.02
N LEU A 8 3.50 21.56 -30.06
CA LEU A 8 2.43 20.58 -29.80
C LEU A 8 2.44 19.43 -30.81
N GLY A 9 2.68 19.74 -32.10
CA GLY A 9 2.82 18.74 -33.15
C GLY A 9 4.02 17.80 -32.93
N MET A 10 5.18 18.33 -32.52
CA MET A 10 6.36 17.52 -32.19
C MET A 10 6.13 16.63 -30.96
N LEU A 11 5.48 17.15 -29.91
CA LEU A 11 5.14 16.38 -28.72
C LEU A 11 4.17 15.22 -29.03
N LEU A 12 3.16 15.49 -29.87
CA LEU A 12 2.23 14.47 -30.36
C LEU A 12 2.95 13.41 -31.20
N ALA A 13 3.78 13.81 -32.16
CA ALA A 13 4.55 12.89 -33.00
C ALA A 13 5.49 12.01 -32.15
N PHE A 14 6.17 12.60 -31.16
CA PHE A 14 7.02 11.87 -30.23
C PHE A 14 6.24 10.86 -29.38
N GLY A 15 5.08 11.25 -28.84
CA GLY A 15 4.20 10.36 -28.09
C GLY A 15 3.70 9.17 -28.93
N VAL A 16 3.35 9.40 -30.20
CA VAL A 16 2.93 8.33 -31.14
C VAL A 16 4.07 7.39 -31.48
N MET A 17 5.30 7.91 -31.69
CA MET A 17 6.46 7.06 -31.98
C MET A 17 6.89 6.19 -30.80
N LYS A 18 6.70 6.65 -29.55
CA LYS A 18 7.12 5.92 -28.34
C LYS A 18 6.11 4.86 -27.88
N LEU A 19 4.84 5.02 -28.25
CA LEU A 19 3.73 4.14 -27.89
C LEU A 19 3.99 2.63 -28.13
N PRO A 20 4.59 2.19 -29.25
CA PRO A 20 4.90 0.77 -29.47
C PRO A 20 5.93 0.21 -28.49
N ALA A 21 6.94 1.00 -28.11
CA ALA A 21 7.98 0.60 -27.17
C ALA A 21 7.44 0.50 -25.74
N GLU A 22 6.58 1.43 -25.32
CA GLU A 22 5.89 1.37 -24.03
C GLU A 22 4.92 0.19 -23.96
N ARG A 23 4.23 -0.12 -25.07
CA ARG A 23 3.39 -1.32 -25.18
C ARG A 23 4.21 -2.59 -25.09
N ALA A 24 5.37 -2.66 -25.76
CA ALA A 24 6.26 -3.81 -25.68
C ALA A 24 6.79 -4.03 -24.25
N LEU A 25 7.23 -2.97 -23.56
CA LEU A 25 7.71 -3.03 -22.18
C LEU A 25 6.60 -3.43 -21.19
N SER A 26 5.40 -2.86 -21.35
CA SER A 26 4.25 -3.23 -20.51
C SER A 26 3.77 -4.65 -20.76
N LEU A 27 3.80 -5.15 -22.01
CA LEU A 27 3.51 -6.54 -22.33
C LEU A 27 4.58 -7.49 -21.76
N GLN A 28 5.86 -7.12 -21.82
CA GLN A 28 6.96 -7.90 -21.25
C GLN A 28 6.85 -8.00 -19.72
N HIS A 29 6.45 -6.93 -19.04
CA HIS A 29 6.14 -6.95 -17.61
C HIS A 29 4.89 -7.79 -17.29
N ARG A 30 3.85 -7.76 -18.14
CA ARG A 30 2.65 -8.60 -17.99
C ARG A 30 2.94 -10.09 -18.19
N SER A 31 3.80 -10.45 -19.13
CA SER A 31 4.22 -11.85 -19.33
C SER A 31 5.09 -12.38 -18.19
N ALA A 32 5.89 -11.50 -17.56
CA ALA A 32 6.68 -11.86 -16.39
C ALA A 32 5.82 -12.01 -15.11
N ALA A 33 4.68 -11.32 -15.04
CA ALA A 33 3.80 -11.29 -13.87
C ALA A 33 2.65 -12.33 -13.90
N GLY A 34 2.68 -13.31 -14.82
CA GLY A 34 1.77 -14.46 -14.77
C GLY A 34 0.29 -14.12 -15.00
N GLY A 35 -0.03 -13.55 -16.17
CA GLY A 35 -1.28 -13.80 -16.93
C GLY A 35 -2.61 -13.99 -16.18
N LYS A 36 -2.95 -13.16 -15.19
CA LYS A 36 -4.30 -13.07 -14.62
C LYS A 36 -4.76 -11.62 -14.52
N PHE A 37 -5.14 -11.05 -15.66
CA PHE A 37 -5.78 -9.73 -15.73
C PHE A 37 -6.90 -9.76 -16.77
N ASP A 38 -7.88 -10.63 -16.56
CA ASP A 38 -9.21 -10.47 -17.14
C ASP A 38 -10.20 -10.43 -15.98
N ASP A 39 -11.21 -9.56 -16.10
CA ASP A 39 -12.26 -9.25 -15.13
C ASP A 39 -11.92 -8.34 -13.94
N VAL A 40 -11.81 -7.02 -14.17
CA VAL A 40 -12.51 -6.05 -13.30
C VAL A 40 -13.00 -4.83 -14.10
N VAL A 41 -14.00 -5.03 -14.94
CA VAL A 41 -14.78 -3.93 -15.56
C VAL A 41 -16.02 -3.69 -14.71
N ASN A 42 -15.89 -2.85 -13.67
CA ASN A 42 -16.97 -1.97 -13.24
C ASN A 42 -16.48 -0.95 -12.21
N LEU A 43 -16.40 0.32 -12.65
CA LEU A 43 -16.67 1.56 -11.91
C LEU A 43 -16.19 2.74 -12.77
N ASP A 44 -17.14 3.64 -13.01
CA ASP A 44 -17.14 4.95 -13.68
C ASP A 44 -16.53 5.07 -15.10
N LEU A 45 -17.29 4.61 -16.09
CA LEU A 45 -16.92 4.64 -17.51
C LEU A 45 -16.78 6.08 -18.06
N ARG A 46 -17.53 7.06 -17.53
CA ARG A 46 -17.53 8.43 -18.04
C ARG A 46 -16.34 9.24 -17.52
N GLU A 47 -16.02 9.10 -16.24
CA GLU A 47 -14.79 9.65 -15.67
C GLU A 47 -13.55 9.01 -16.30
N LYS A 48 -13.59 7.70 -16.55
CA LYS A 48 -12.55 6.97 -17.27
C LYS A 48 -12.38 7.43 -18.70
N ILE A 49 -13.42 7.78 -19.45
CA ILE A 49 -13.25 8.28 -20.83
C ILE A 49 -12.51 9.63 -20.85
N GLY A 50 -12.82 10.54 -19.91
CA GLY A 50 -12.09 11.80 -19.74
C GLY A 50 -10.63 11.58 -19.31
N GLN A 51 -10.41 10.68 -18.35
CA GLN A 51 -9.06 10.29 -17.91
C GLN A 51 -8.29 9.57 -19.02
N LEU A 52 -8.91 8.64 -19.76
CA LEU A 52 -8.30 7.90 -20.88
C LEU A 52 -7.96 8.83 -22.04
N GLY A 53 -8.80 9.84 -22.34
CA GLY A 53 -8.52 10.86 -23.34
C GLY A 53 -7.34 11.77 -22.94
N PHE A 54 -7.29 12.18 -21.66
CA PHE A 54 -6.16 12.95 -21.11
C PHE A 54 -4.86 12.12 -21.05
N ILE A 55 -4.95 10.86 -20.63
CA ILE A 55 -3.86 9.88 -20.60
C ILE A 55 -3.35 9.57 -22.01
N ALA A 56 -4.23 9.47 -23.01
CA ALA A 56 -3.88 9.24 -24.41
C ALA A 56 -3.15 10.45 -25.03
N ALA A 57 -3.54 11.68 -24.68
CA ALA A 57 -2.86 12.90 -25.13
C ALA A 57 -1.44 13.05 -24.53
N LEU A 58 -1.19 12.42 -23.39
CA LEU A 58 0.07 12.51 -22.64
C LEU A 58 0.99 11.29 -22.79
N SER A 59 0.68 10.32 -23.67
CA SER A 59 1.23 8.96 -23.65
C SER A 59 2.72 8.86 -23.22
N GLY A 60 3.62 9.53 -23.95
CA GLY A 60 5.06 9.49 -23.69
C GLY A 60 5.57 10.36 -22.52
N PHE A 61 4.77 11.32 -22.06
CA PHE A 61 5.11 12.30 -21.00
C PHE A 61 4.45 11.98 -19.66
N ARG A 62 3.56 10.99 -19.61
CA ARG A 62 2.77 10.64 -18.42
C ARG A 62 3.64 10.30 -17.21
N ALA A 63 4.77 9.62 -17.44
CA ALA A 63 5.75 9.31 -16.41
C ALA A 63 6.42 10.57 -15.87
N MET A 64 6.95 11.44 -16.74
CA MET A 64 7.58 12.70 -16.34
C MET A 64 6.61 13.62 -15.59
N LEU A 65 5.35 13.71 -16.05
CA LEU A 65 4.33 14.46 -15.35
C LEU A 65 4.02 13.86 -13.99
N ALA A 66 3.92 12.53 -13.88
CA ALA A 66 3.72 11.86 -12.59
C ALA A 66 4.87 12.16 -11.63
N ASP A 67 6.13 12.11 -12.10
CA ASP A 67 7.30 12.43 -11.29
C ASP A 67 7.31 13.90 -10.84
N PHE A 68 6.98 14.83 -11.74
CA PHE A 68 6.84 16.25 -11.38
C PHE A 68 5.74 16.46 -10.34
N LEU A 69 4.55 15.88 -10.53
CA LEU A 69 3.45 15.99 -9.58
C LEU A 69 3.76 15.30 -8.24
N PHE A 70 4.59 14.26 -8.24
CA PHE A 70 5.08 13.62 -7.03
C PHE A 70 6.03 14.53 -6.24
N ILE A 71 6.92 15.27 -6.93
CA ILE A 71 7.75 16.31 -6.29
C ILE A 71 6.87 17.44 -5.75
N GLU A 72 5.89 17.91 -6.52
CA GLU A 72 4.93 18.91 -6.04
C GLU A 72 4.11 18.42 -4.83
N ALA A 73 3.80 17.12 -4.77
CA ALA A 73 3.12 16.52 -3.62
C ALA A 73 3.99 16.56 -2.37
N HIS A 74 5.32 16.39 -2.54
CA HIS A 74 6.28 16.57 -1.45
C HIS A 74 6.31 18.01 -0.95
N VAL A 75 6.39 19.00 -1.84
CA VAL A 75 6.35 20.43 -1.46
C VAL A 75 5.03 20.78 -0.76
N ALA A 76 3.90 20.26 -1.26
CA ALA A 76 2.60 20.46 -0.63
C ALA A 76 2.54 19.84 0.78
N TRP A 77 3.19 18.68 0.98
CA TRP A 77 3.30 18.04 2.28
C TRP A 77 4.13 18.86 3.26
N GLU A 78 5.29 19.40 2.85
CA GLU A 78 6.12 20.28 3.70
C GLU A 78 5.33 21.50 4.18
N ARG A 79 4.43 22.02 3.33
CA ARG A 79 3.54 23.14 3.65
C ARG A 79 2.28 22.73 4.40
N THR A 80 2.10 21.44 4.71
CA THR A 80 0.90 20.88 5.36
C THR A 80 -0.41 21.12 4.58
N GLU A 81 -0.33 21.28 3.26
CA GLU A 81 -1.46 21.48 2.36
C GLU A 81 -2.16 20.12 2.05
N TRP A 82 -2.72 19.46 3.06
CA TRP A 82 -3.20 18.06 2.97
C TRP A 82 -4.20 17.80 1.85
N GLY A 83 -5.10 18.77 1.56
CA GLY A 83 -6.02 18.68 0.44
C GLY A 83 -5.30 18.65 -0.92
N ARG A 84 -4.23 19.43 -1.07
CA ARG A 84 -3.38 19.44 -2.27
C ARG A 84 -2.55 18.17 -2.37
N VAL A 85 -2.01 17.67 -1.26
CA VAL A 85 -1.30 16.38 -1.19
C VAL A 85 -2.22 15.26 -1.70
N LEU A 86 -3.45 15.17 -1.17
CA LEU A 86 -4.44 14.18 -1.61
C LEU A 86 -4.75 14.31 -3.11
N PHE A 87 -4.99 15.53 -3.60
CA PHE A 87 -5.26 15.78 -5.01
C PHE A 87 -4.11 15.32 -5.90
N LEU A 88 -2.88 15.72 -5.59
CA LEU A 88 -1.69 15.39 -6.38
C LEU A 88 -1.44 13.88 -6.38
N PHE A 89 -1.52 13.21 -5.23
CA PHE A 89 -1.35 11.75 -5.18
C PHE A 89 -2.43 10.98 -5.95
N ARG A 90 -3.68 11.47 -5.99
CA ARG A 90 -4.71 10.88 -6.88
C ARG A 90 -4.32 11.02 -8.36
N GLN A 91 -3.73 12.14 -8.76
CA GLN A 91 -3.26 12.30 -10.14
C GLN A 91 -2.08 11.39 -10.43
N VAL A 92 -1.07 11.36 -9.55
CA VAL A 92 0.13 10.54 -9.71
C VAL A 92 -0.22 9.05 -9.84
N THR A 93 -1.10 8.53 -8.98
CA THR A 93 -1.50 7.11 -9.04
C THR A 93 -2.41 6.79 -10.24
N THR A 94 -3.14 7.77 -10.77
CA THR A 94 -3.87 7.65 -12.04
C THR A 94 -2.92 7.66 -13.25
N LEU A 95 -1.91 8.53 -13.19
CA LEU A 95 -0.89 8.69 -14.23
C LEU A 95 0.18 7.59 -14.21
N GLN A 96 0.36 6.84 -13.13
CA GLN A 96 1.27 5.70 -13.09
C GLN A 96 0.75 4.63 -12.12
N PRO A 97 -0.33 3.90 -12.48
CA PRO A 97 -0.97 2.96 -11.56
C PRO A 97 -0.12 1.73 -11.24
N HIS A 98 0.87 1.41 -12.07
CA HIS A 98 1.76 0.26 -11.88
C HIS A 98 3.05 0.59 -11.11
N VAL A 99 3.14 1.78 -10.50
CA VAL A 99 4.28 2.19 -9.66
C VAL A 99 3.89 2.08 -8.19
N PRO A 100 4.33 1.04 -7.46
CA PRO A 100 3.89 0.79 -6.08
C PRO A 100 4.26 1.91 -5.11
N LEU A 101 5.41 2.55 -5.33
CA LEU A 101 5.91 3.64 -4.50
C LEU A 101 4.88 4.76 -4.36
N PHE A 102 4.17 5.11 -5.43
CA PHE A 102 3.19 6.20 -5.39
C PHE A 102 1.97 5.85 -4.54
N TRP A 103 1.53 4.59 -4.57
CA TRP A 103 0.43 4.12 -3.74
C TRP A 103 0.81 4.06 -2.25
N ASP A 104 1.99 3.51 -1.95
CA ASP A 104 2.50 3.40 -0.58
C ASP A 104 2.73 4.80 0.03
N MET A 105 3.38 5.71 -0.70
CA MET A 105 3.59 7.08 -0.25
C MET A 105 2.29 7.85 -0.06
N ALA A 106 1.34 7.74 -0.99
CA ALA A 106 0.02 8.35 -0.84
C ALA A 106 -0.67 7.86 0.45
N ALA A 107 -0.64 6.55 0.69
CA ALA A 107 -1.21 5.96 1.89
C ALA A 107 -0.50 6.42 3.17
N TRP A 108 0.83 6.48 3.17
CA TRP A 108 1.62 6.98 4.29
C TRP A 108 1.27 8.42 4.65
N HIS A 109 1.25 9.32 3.64
CA HIS A 109 0.91 10.72 3.86
C HIS A 109 -0.51 10.90 4.41
N MET A 110 -1.48 10.12 3.94
CA MET A 110 -2.84 10.20 4.48
C MET A 110 -2.91 9.60 5.88
N ALA A 111 -2.58 8.31 6.04
CA ALA A 111 -2.88 7.58 7.27
C ALA A 111 -1.88 7.81 8.43
N TRP A 112 -0.71 8.41 8.19
CA TRP A 112 0.22 8.80 9.26
C TRP A 112 0.32 10.32 9.38
N ASN A 113 0.69 11.02 8.31
CA ASN A 113 1.04 12.44 8.44
C ASN A 113 -0.22 13.33 8.57
N ALA A 114 -1.14 13.25 7.62
CA ALA A 114 -2.37 14.06 7.62
C ALA A 114 -3.28 13.71 8.80
N SER A 115 -3.39 12.41 9.11
CA SER A 115 -4.19 11.94 10.25
C SER A 115 -3.64 12.46 11.61
N ALA A 116 -2.31 12.51 11.77
CA ALA A 116 -1.69 13.06 12.98
C ALA A 116 -1.88 14.58 13.04
N ALA A 117 -1.70 15.28 11.92
CA ALA A 117 -1.97 16.71 11.83
C ALA A 117 -3.42 17.05 12.18
N ALA A 118 -4.39 16.28 11.67
CA ALA A 118 -5.80 16.45 11.98
C ALA A 118 -6.11 16.26 13.47
N MET A 119 -5.45 15.30 14.12
CA MET A 119 -5.64 15.05 15.55
C MET A 119 -5.05 16.17 16.43
N ASN A 120 -3.95 16.77 15.97
CA ASN A 120 -3.20 17.81 16.67
C ASN A 120 -3.59 19.24 16.28
N ASP A 121 -4.58 19.43 15.41
CA ASP A 121 -5.05 20.75 14.98
C ASP A 121 -5.66 21.53 16.14
N THR A 122 -4.95 22.55 16.63
CA THR A 122 -5.39 23.39 17.75
C THR A 122 -6.48 24.39 17.35
N SER A 123 -6.64 24.68 16.06
CA SER A 123 -7.70 25.57 15.56
C SER A 123 -9.08 24.92 15.69
N GLN A 124 -9.14 23.58 15.61
CA GLN A 124 -10.33 22.81 15.88
C GLN A 124 -10.41 22.45 17.37
N SER A 125 -11.16 23.23 18.16
CA SER A 125 -11.28 22.99 19.60
C SER A 125 -11.96 21.66 19.97
N ARG A 126 -12.88 21.16 19.12
CA ARG A 126 -13.70 19.98 19.42
C ARG A 126 -12.97 18.69 19.05
N LEU A 127 -12.61 17.91 20.07
CA LEU A 127 -11.95 16.60 19.92
C LEU A 127 -12.69 15.66 18.96
N ALA A 128 -14.02 15.61 19.03
CA ALA A 128 -14.82 14.75 18.17
C ALA A 128 -14.62 15.03 16.66
N PHE A 129 -14.42 16.29 16.27
CA PHE A 129 -14.16 16.65 14.87
C PHE A 129 -12.74 16.28 14.45
N ARG A 130 -11.75 16.41 15.34
CA ARG A 130 -10.37 15.96 15.10
C ARG A 130 -10.29 14.45 14.92
N VAL A 131 -10.98 13.69 15.78
CA VAL A 131 -11.09 12.23 15.68
C VAL A 131 -11.79 11.82 14.38
N LYS A 132 -12.87 12.52 14.00
CA LYS A 132 -13.56 12.25 12.71
C LYS A 132 -12.62 12.45 11.53
N ALA A 133 -11.94 13.60 11.46
CA ALA A 133 -11.00 13.91 10.38
C ALA A 133 -9.83 12.91 10.33
N GLN A 134 -9.29 12.52 11.48
CA GLN A 134 -8.25 11.48 11.57
C GLN A 134 -8.73 10.15 10.95
N ARG A 135 -9.95 9.71 11.28
CA ARG A 135 -10.54 8.48 10.73
C ARG A 135 -10.78 8.56 9.22
N GLU A 136 -11.17 9.74 8.71
CA GLU A 136 -11.31 9.97 7.27
C GLU A 136 -9.95 9.79 6.56
N TYR A 137 -8.87 10.29 7.14
CA TYR A 137 -7.52 10.09 6.59
C TYR A 137 -7.05 8.63 6.67
N PHE A 138 -7.40 7.87 7.71
CA PHE A 138 -7.16 6.43 7.74
C PHE A 138 -7.89 5.70 6.61
N ALA A 139 -9.16 6.07 6.35
CA ALA A 139 -9.94 5.51 5.26
C ALA A 139 -9.33 5.84 3.88
N LEU A 140 -8.83 7.06 3.68
CA LEU A 140 -8.12 7.45 2.45
C LEU A 140 -6.83 6.62 2.25
N GLY A 141 -6.03 6.44 3.30
CA GLY A 141 -4.83 5.62 3.20
C GLY A 141 -5.13 4.16 2.86
N LYS A 142 -6.18 3.60 3.49
CA LYS A 142 -6.68 2.25 3.17
C LYS A 142 -7.11 2.14 1.70
N ASP A 143 -7.88 3.11 1.20
CA ASP A 143 -8.34 3.13 -0.18
C ASP A 143 -7.16 3.20 -1.19
N PHE A 144 -6.13 4.01 -0.92
CA PHE A 144 -4.92 4.00 -1.76
C PHE A 144 -4.23 2.64 -1.78
N LEU A 145 -4.11 1.95 -0.65
CA LEU A 145 -3.46 0.63 -0.60
C LEU A 145 -4.30 -0.44 -1.28
N GLU A 146 -5.62 -0.44 -1.09
CA GLU A 146 -6.53 -1.40 -1.74
C GLU A 146 -6.52 -1.23 -3.27
N ARG A 147 -6.56 0.01 -3.76
CA ARG A 147 -6.41 0.29 -5.20
C ARG A 147 -5.00 0.02 -5.71
N GLY A 148 -3.98 0.27 -4.89
CA GLY A 148 -2.59 -0.05 -5.20
C GLY A 148 -2.38 -1.54 -5.42
N ILE A 149 -2.86 -2.37 -4.49
CA ILE A 149 -2.84 -3.84 -4.58
C ILE A 149 -3.57 -4.32 -5.84
N LYS A 150 -4.74 -3.75 -6.13
CA LYS A 150 -5.50 -4.10 -7.35
C LYS A 150 -4.71 -3.85 -8.64
N ASN A 151 -3.90 -2.78 -8.69
CA ASN A 151 -3.08 -2.45 -9.86
C ASN A 151 -1.69 -3.14 -9.85
N ASN A 152 -1.26 -3.68 -8.70
CA ASN A 152 0.05 -4.26 -8.43
C ASN A 152 -0.05 -5.51 -7.54
N PRO A 153 -0.75 -6.57 -7.96
CA PRO A 153 -1.06 -7.71 -7.10
C PRO A 153 0.16 -8.57 -6.74
N ASP A 154 1.26 -8.41 -7.47
CA ASP A 154 2.52 -9.13 -7.29
C ASP A 154 3.50 -8.39 -6.34
N LYS A 155 3.09 -7.29 -5.72
CA LYS A 155 3.97 -6.42 -4.94
C LYS A 155 3.76 -6.58 -3.43
N PRO A 156 4.63 -7.34 -2.73
CA PRO A 156 4.47 -7.62 -1.30
C PRO A 156 4.41 -6.37 -0.43
N GLN A 157 5.15 -5.32 -0.79
CA GLN A 157 5.22 -4.08 -0.01
C GLN A 157 3.85 -3.41 0.18
N LEU A 158 2.90 -3.54 -0.77
CA LEU A 158 1.58 -2.93 -0.62
C LEU A 158 0.69 -3.72 0.34
N TYR A 159 0.81 -5.05 0.37
CA TYR A 159 0.14 -5.90 1.35
C TYR A 159 0.70 -5.65 2.75
N GLU A 160 2.02 -5.54 2.87
CA GLU A 160 2.72 -5.22 4.12
C GLU A 160 2.32 -3.84 4.65
N ALA A 161 2.29 -2.81 3.80
CA ALA A 161 1.82 -1.47 4.18
C ALA A 161 0.35 -1.49 4.66
N LEU A 162 -0.52 -2.27 4.02
CA LEU A 162 -1.91 -2.40 4.43
C LEU A 162 -2.05 -3.18 5.75
N ALA A 163 -1.20 -4.18 5.98
CA ALA A 163 -1.12 -4.88 7.26
C ALA A 163 -0.71 -3.95 8.40
N ARG A 164 0.33 -3.11 8.18
CA ARG A 164 0.73 -2.07 9.15
C ARG A 164 -0.40 -1.09 9.42
N LEU A 165 -1.14 -0.68 8.39
CA LEU A 165 -2.27 0.22 8.56
C LEU A 165 -3.36 -0.40 9.45
N TYR A 166 -3.73 -1.67 9.21
CA TYR A 166 -4.68 -2.39 10.06
C TYR A 166 -4.21 -2.48 11.51
N ARG A 167 -2.94 -2.84 11.73
CA ARG A 167 -2.35 -2.92 13.07
C ARG A 167 -2.33 -1.57 13.77
N ASP A 168 -1.73 -0.56 13.14
CA ASP A 168 -1.36 0.69 13.81
C ASP A 168 -2.53 1.68 13.94
N LYS A 169 -3.46 1.67 12.97
CA LYS A 169 -4.53 2.69 12.90
C LYS A 169 -5.92 2.15 13.18
N PHE A 170 -6.17 0.89 12.82
CA PHE A 170 -7.46 0.24 13.06
C PHE A 170 -7.47 -0.69 14.28
N GLY A 171 -6.30 -1.08 14.81
CA GLY A 171 -6.20 -2.08 15.88
C GLY A 171 -6.71 -3.46 15.46
N ASP A 172 -6.82 -3.71 14.15
CA ASP A 172 -7.38 -4.94 13.60
C ASP A 172 -6.25 -5.96 13.37
N HIS A 173 -5.88 -6.65 14.44
CA HIS A 173 -4.82 -7.65 14.42
C HIS A 173 -5.14 -8.84 13.51
N ALA A 174 -6.42 -9.20 13.34
CA ALA A 174 -6.82 -10.30 12.48
C ALA A 174 -6.55 -9.97 11.00
N ARG A 175 -6.97 -8.78 10.56
CA ARG A 175 -6.69 -8.29 9.20
C ARG A 175 -5.21 -8.02 9.00
N ALA A 176 -4.52 -7.46 9.99
CA ALA A 176 -3.08 -7.28 9.91
C ALA A 176 -2.35 -8.62 9.70
N SER A 177 -2.70 -9.66 10.47
CA SER A 177 -2.15 -11.00 10.30
C SER A 177 -2.40 -11.58 8.90
N GLU A 178 -3.62 -11.41 8.38
CA GLU A 178 -4.03 -11.84 7.04
C GLU A 178 -3.17 -11.17 5.96
N PHE A 179 -3.00 -9.85 6.02
CA PHE A 179 -2.27 -9.11 4.99
C PHE A 179 -0.75 -9.32 5.09
N PHE A 180 -0.18 -9.46 6.28
CA PHE A 180 1.22 -9.90 6.41
C PHE A 180 1.44 -11.31 5.84
N ALA A 181 0.50 -12.24 6.04
CA ALA A 181 0.58 -13.57 5.43
C ALA A 181 0.53 -13.51 3.90
N LYS A 182 -0.35 -12.66 3.34
CA LYS A 182 -0.42 -12.41 1.89
C LYS A 182 0.88 -11.82 1.36
N ALA A 183 1.46 -10.84 2.05
CA ALA A 183 2.76 -10.28 1.68
C ALA A 183 3.84 -11.36 1.66
N ALA A 184 3.96 -12.13 2.74
CA ALA A 184 4.95 -13.19 2.92
C ALA A 184 4.86 -14.33 1.89
N ALA A 185 3.71 -14.52 1.24
CA ALA A 185 3.50 -15.54 0.22
C ALA A 185 3.99 -15.10 -1.17
N LEU A 186 4.26 -13.80 -1.38
CA LEU A 186 4.69 -13.26 -2.67
C LEU A 186 6.22 -13.34 -2.84
N PRO A 187 6.71 -13.50 -4.09
CA PRO A 187 8.13 -13.46 -4.39
C PRO A 187 8.77 -12.12 -3.99
N GLY A 188 9.98 -12.19 -3.42
CA GLY A 188 10.72 -10.99 -2.99
C GLY A 188 10.21 -10.35 -1.69
N ALA A 189 9.23 -10.97 -1.02
CA ALA A 189 8.76 -10.52 0.28
C ALA A 189 9.89 -10.62 1.34
N PRO A 190 10.04 -9.61 2.20
CA PRO A 190 10.95 -9.70 3.33
C PRO A 190 10.61 -10.89 4.25
N SER A 191 11.64 -11.57 4.76
CA SER A 191 11.44 -12.76 5.61
C SER A 191 10.67 -12.47 6.90
N TYR A 192 10.66 -11.22 7.37
CA TYR A 192 9.96 -10.83 8.59
C TYR A 192 8.44 -10.83 8.47
N ASP A 193 7.85 -10.77 7.27
CA ASP A 193 6.39 -10.72 7.10
C ASP A 193 5.71 -11.97 7.66
N LYS A 194 6.37 -13.13 7.56
CA LYS A 194 5.89 -14.39 8.19
C LYS A 194 5.79 -14.26 9.70
N ARG A 195 6.79 -13.63 10.32
CA ARG A 195 6.81 -13.39 11.77
C ARG A 195 5.75 -12.38 12.17
N PHE A 196 5.63 -11.27 11.44
CA PHE A 196 4.59 -10.27 11.72
C PHE A 196 3.19 -10.87 11.59
N SER A 197 2.93 -11.70 10.58
CA SER A 197 1.65 -12.42 10.51
C SER A 197 1.35 -13.24 11.77
N ALA A 198 2.33 -14.01 12.27
CA ALA A 198 2.17 -14.82 13.47
C ALA A 198 2.07 -13.98 14.76
N TYR A 199 2.82 -12.88 14.85
CA TYR A 199 2.73 -11.94 15.96
C TYR A 199 1.33 -11.34 16.04
N GLU A 200 0.82 -10.78 14.95
CA GLU A 200 -0.53 -10.19 14.93
C GLU A 200 -1.61 -11.24 15.25
N LEU A 201 -1.48 -12.47 14.73
CA LEU A 201 -2.44 -13.54 15.02
C LEU A 201 -2.51 -13.86 16.52
N SER A 202 -1.38 -13.82 17.22
CA SER A 202 -1.31 -14.09 18.65
C SER A 202 -2.07 -13.07 19.51
N HIS A 203 -2.39 -11.88 18.97
CA HIS A 203 -3.20 -10.87 19.64
C HIS A 203 -4.72 -11.10 19.46
N CYS A 204 -5.13 -12.04 18.60
CA CYS A 204 -6.54 -12.29 18.30
C CYS A 204 -7.15 -13.29 19.29
N GLU A 205 -8.21 -12.88 19.99
CA GLU A 205 -8.98 -13.77 20.87
C GLU A 205 -9.62 -14.92 20.08
N GLY A 206 -9.57 -16.14 20.64
CA GLY A 206 -10.09 -17.35 20.00
C GLY A 206 -9.19 -17.94 18.91
N ARG A 207 -8.03 -17.33 18.61
CA ARG A 207 -7.04 -17.81 17.62
C ARG A 207 -5.74 -18.27 18.27
N GLU A 208 -5.72 -18.46 19.58
CA GLU A 208 -4.52 -18.71 20.38
C GLU A 208 -3.77 -19.98 19.96
N ARG A 209 -4.50 -21.07 19.69
CA ARG A 209 -3.89 -22.34 19.27
C ARG A 209 -3.20 -22.22 17.91
N GLU A 210 -3.89 -21.63 16.94
CA GLU A 210 -3.32 -21.42 15.61
C GLU A 210 -2.13 -20.47 15.66
N ALA A 211 -2.20 -19.40 16.47
CA ALA A 211 -1.07 -18.51 16.69
C ALA A 211 0.13 -19.25 17.29
N TYR A 212 -0.11 -20.11 18.28
CA TYR A 212 0.93 -20.92 18.91
C TYR A 212 1.61 -21.84 17.89
N GLU A 213 0.82 -22.56 17.08
CA GLU A 213 1.35 -23.45 16.04
C GLU A 213 2.18 -22.71 15.00
N ARG A 214 1.72 -21.54 14.52
CA ARG A 214 2.48 -20.73 13.56
C ARG A 214 3.78 -20.21 14.16
N LEU A 215 3.76 -19.72 15.40
CA LEU A 215 4.96 -19.26 16.08
C LEU A 215 5.93 -20.40 16.39
N ARG A 216 5.40 -21.59 16.73
CA ARG A 216 6.21 -22.77 17.02
C ARG A 216 6.89 -23.29 15.77
N ALA A 217 6.18 -23.35 14.64
CA ALA A 217 6.76 -23.68 13.35
C ALA A 217 7.90 -22.73 12.95
N LEU A 218 7.75 -21.43 13.23
CA LEU A 218 8.83 -20.45 13.04
C LEU A 218 10.02 -20.71 13.97
N TYR A 219 9.78 -20.98 15.26
CA TYR A 219 10.83 -21.31 16.23
C TYR A 219 11.64 -22.55 15.84
N ASP A 220 10.95 -23.59 15.39
CA ASP A 220 11.55 -24.86 14.97
C ASP A 220 12.27 -24.73 13.61
N GLY A 221 11.95 -23.69 12.83
CA GLY A 221 12.60 -23.37 11.54
C GLY A 221 14.06 -22.91 11.65
N GLY A 222 14.55 -22.62 12.86
CA GLY A 222 15.98 -22.40 13.13
C GLY A 222 16.28 -21.18 14.00
N GLU A 223 17.52 -21.07 14.45
CA GLU A 223 17.94 -20.06 15.43
C GLU A 223 17.72 -18.61 14.98
N LYS A 224 17.80 -18.34 13.68
CA LYS A 224 17.56 -17.00 13.12
C LYS A 224 16.13 -16.49 13.36
N GLU A 225 15.17 -17.39 13.55
CA GLU A 225 13.77 -17.05 13.81
C GLU A 225 13.46 -16.89 15.31
N ARG A 226 14.38 -17.32 16.19
CA ARG A 226 14.22 -17.27 17.67
C ARG A 226 14.44 -15.87 18.24
N LEU A 227 13.76 -14.89 17.66
CA LEU A 227 13.84 -13.49 18.09
C LEU A 227 13.12 -13.27 19.43
N PRO A 228 13.53 -12.26 20.23
CA PRO A 228 12.93 -12.00 21.55
C PRO A 228 11.41 -11.86 21.53
N THR A 229 10.86 -11.17 20.52
CA THR A 229 9.41 -11.02 20.37
C THR A 229 8.72 -12.37 20.14
N LEU A 230 9.29 -13.24 19.29
CA LEU A 230 8.74 -14.56 19.01
C LEU A 230 8.71 -15.43 20.27
N ILE A 231 9.83 -15.49 21.00
CA ILE A 231 9.94 -16.26 22.25
C ILE A 231 8.94 -15.73 23.28
N LYS A 232 8.83 -14.40 23.45
CA LYS A 232 7.89 -13.79 24.38
C LYS A 232 6.44 -14.16 24.06
N ARG A 233 6.06 -14.10 22.77
CA ARG A 233 4.69 -14.46 22.34
C ARG A 233 4.42 -15.95 22.48
N LEU A 234 5.40 -16.82 22.22
CA LEU A 234 5.28 -18.26 22.46
C LEU A 234 5.04 -18.57 23.93
N LYS A 235 5.89 -18.10 24.84
CA LYS A 235 5.73 -18.35 26.28
C LYS A 235 4.39 -17.86 26.81
N PHE A 236 3.96 -16.67 26.38
CA PHE A 236 2.62 -16.15 26.70
C PHE A 236 1.49 -17.11 26.26
N LEU A 237 1.58 -17.67 25.05
CA LEU A 237 0.57 -18.62 24.56
C LEU A 237 0.69 -19.99 25.24
N GLU A 238 1.88 -20.44 25.60
CA GLU A 238 2.09 -21.67 26.38
C GLU A 238 1.39 -21.61 27.73
N ASP A 239 1.51 -20.48 28.42
CA ASP A 239 0.78 -20.24 29.66
C ASP A 239 -0.73 -20.16 29.41
N LYS A 240 -1.17 -19.34 28.44
CA LYS A 240 -2.60 -19.16 28.14
C LYS A 240 -3.31 -20.46 27.74
N LEU A 241 -2.59 -21.37 27.07
CA LEU A 241 -3.12 -22.63 26.56
C LEU A 241 -2.82 -23.82 27.49
N ASN A 242 -2.20 -23.58 28.65
CA ASN A 242 -1.76 -24.62 29.59
C ASN A 242 -0.94 -25.73 28.90
N VAL A 243 0.00 -25.35 28.03
CA VAL A 243 0.86 -26.31 27.33
C VAL A 243 1.71 -27.07 28.37
N PRO A 244 1.79 -28.41 28.29
CA PRO A 244 2.62 -29.23 29.19
C PRO A 244 4.09 -28.79 29.18
N GLN A 245 4.74 -28.82 30.35
CA GLN A 245 6.10 -28.28 30.54
C GLN A 245 7.15 -28.93 29.62
N ASP A 246 7.00 -30.22 29.31
CA ASP A 246 7.84 -31.00 28.40
C ASP A 246 7.70 -30.59 26.94
N GLN A 247 6.61 -29.92 26.57
CA GLN A 247 6.35 -29.44 25.21
C GLN A 247 6.73 -27.96 25.01
N ARG A 248 7.05 -27.24 26.10
CA ARG A 248 7.38 -25.82 26.04
C ARG A 248 8.76 -25.58 25.44
N ILE A 249 8.93 -24.39 24.85
CA ILE A 249 10.27 -23.93 24.50
C ILE A 249 11.10 -23.64 25.77
N PRO A 250 12.43 -23.83 25.73
CA PRO A 250 13.32 -23.51 26.85
C PRO A 250 13.19 -22.06 27.34
#